data_AF-A0A963CYG2-F1
#
_entry.id   AF-A0A963CYG2-F1
#
_cell.length_a   1.000
_cell.length_b   1.000
_cell.length_c   1.000
_cell.angle_alpha   90.00
_cell.angle_beta   90.00
_cell.angle_gamma   90.00
#
_symmetry.space_group_name_H-M   'P 1'
#
loop_
_entity.id
_entity.type
_entity.pdbx_description
1 polymer ?
#
loop_
_entity_poly.entity_id
_entity_poly.type
_entity_poly.pdbx_seq_one_letter_code
_entity_poly.pdbx_strand_id
1 'polypeptide(L)' 'MTIRVSVTHHEADAERALLADIYHVDPYGQVCDQPLRRMRIEPGVTDIIHLARGHVLVVREEPEDDEAGAVEAC' A
#
# COMPACT_ATOMS: atom_id res chain seq x y z
N MET A 1 18.15 -5.03 -8.50
CA MET A 1 18.46 -4.05 -7.42
C MET A 1 17.15 -3.68 -6.75
N THR A 2 17.12 -3.63 -5.42
CA THR A 2 15.94 -3.25 -4.62
C THR A 2 16.28 -2.08 -3.72
N ILE A 3 15.36 -1.14 -3.55
CA ILE A 3 15.45 -0.08 -2.55
C ILE A 3 14.74 -0.57 -1.29
N ARG A 4 15.29 -0.27 -0.10
CA ARG A 4 14.61 -0.51 1.18
C ARG A 4 13.93 0.78 1.61
N VAL A 5 12.63 0.72 1.83
CA VAL A 5 11.81 1.85 2.29
C VAL A 5 11.27 1.47 3.67
N SER A 6 11.56 2.28 4.67
CA SER A 6 10.94 2.15 5.98
C SER A 6 9.70 3.03 6.03
N VAL A 7 8.58 2.48 6.46
CA VAL A 7 7.31 3.21 6.61
C VAL A 7 6.90 3.11 8.08
N THR A 8 6.74 4.26 8.72
CA THR A 8 6.36 4.34 10.14
C THR A 8 4.98 4.97 10.24
N HIS A 9 4.05 4.29 10.90
CA HIS A 9 2.78 4.88 11.29
C HIS A 9 2.95 5.59 12.63
N HIS A 10 3.16 6.90 12.62
CA HIS A 10 3.53 7.66 13.82
C HIS A 10 2.38 7.86 14.82
N GLU A 11 1.13 7.70 14.37
CA GLU A 11 -0.06 7.91 15.18
C GLU A 11 -0.41 6.60 15.90
N ALA A 12 0.10 6.41 17.11
CA ALA A 12 -0.11 5.19 17.90
C ALA A 12 -1.57 5.01 18.37
N ASP A 13 -2.32 6.12 18.45
CA ASP A 13 -3.73 6.13 18.86
C ASP A 13 -4.70 6.18 17.67
N ALA A 14 -4.18 6.09 16.44
CA ALA A 14 -5.03 6.07 15.25
C ALA A 14 -5.92 4.83 15.24
N GLU A 15 -7.18 5.01 14.87
CA GLU A 15 -8.16 3.92 14.77
C GLU A 15 -7.92 3.03 13.55
N ARG A 16 -7.18 3.55 12.56
CA ARG A 16 -6.93 2.91 11.27
C ARG A 16 -5.47 2.55 11.08
N ALA A 17 -5.21 1.42 10.43
CA ALA A 17 -3.88 1.06 9.98
C ALA A 17 -3.52 1.78 8.67
N LEU A 18 -2.23 1.80 8.32
CA LEU A 18 -1.81 2.13 6.97
C LEU A 18 -1.79 0.88 6.11
N LEU A 19 -2.22 1.01 4.85
CA LEU A 19 -2.03 0.03 3.80
C LEU A 19 -0.87 0.47 2.91
N ALA A 20 0.16 -0.37 2.86
CA ALA A 20 1.30 -0.28 1.96
C ALA A 20 1.13 -1.27 0.80
N ASP A 21 0.65 -0.75 -0.33
CA ASP A 21 0.42 -1.52 -1.56
C ASP A 21 1.59 -1.35 -2.54
N ILE A 22 2.08 -2.46 -3.07
CA ILE A 22 3.11 -2.49 -4.11
C ILE A 22 2.44 -2.84 -5.44
N TYR A 23 2.61 -1.98 -6.44
CA TYR A 23 2.10 -2.18 -7.79
C TYR A 23 3.23 -2.34 -8.80
N HIS A 24 2.95 -3.03 -9.90
CA HIS A 24 3.83 -3.07 -11.06
C HIS A 24 3.59 -1.84 -11.95
N VAL A 25 4.67 -1.28 -12.48
CA VAL A 25 4.66 -0.24 -13.51
C VAL A 25 5.16 -0.87 -14.80
N ASP A 26 4.34 -0.83 -15.84
CA ASP A 26 4.68 -1.38 -17.13
C ASP A 26 5.76 -0.56 -17.87
N PRO A 27 6.30 -1.06 -19.00
CA PRO A 27 7.30 -0.34 -19.78
C PRO A 27 6.84 1.01 -20.36
N TYR A 28 5.53 1.26 -20.40
CA TYR A 28 4.92 2.51 -20.87
C TYR A 28 4.63 3.48 -19.72
N GLY A 29 4.93 3.10 -18.48
CA GLY A 29 4.73 3.93 -17.29
C GLY A 29 3.35 3.80 -16.64
N GLN A 30 2.54 2.81 -17.03
CA GLN A 30 1.22 2.59 -16.47
C GLN A 30 1.29 1.70 -15.23
N VAL A 31 0.54 2.08 -14.18
CA VAL A 31 0.42 1.29 -12.95
C VAL A 31 -0.69 0.25 -13.16
N CYS A 32 -0.41 -1.02 -12.91
CA CYS A 32 -1.43 -2.06 -12.99
C CYS A 32 -2.49 -1.88 -11.89
N ASP A 33 -3.74 -2.23 -12.19
CA ASP A 33 -4.87 -1.96 -11.28
C ASP A 33 -4.81 -2.75 -9.97
N GLN A 34 -4.22 -3.95 -9.99
CA GLN A 34 -4.13 -4.82 -8.82
C GLN A 34 -2.75 -4.73 -8.15
N PRO A 35 -2.70 -4.59 -6.82
CA PRO A 35 -1.44 -4.63 -6.10
C PRO A 35 -0.84 -6.05 -6.16
N LEU A 36 0.46 -6.13 -6.42
CA LEU A 36 1.24 -7.36 -6.32
C LEU A 36 1.33 -7.85 -4.87
N ARG A 37 1.38 -6.91 -3.93
CA ARG A 37 1.46 -7.18 -2.50
C ARG A 37 0.80 -6.03 -1.74
N ARG A 38 0.02 -6.40 -0.72
CA ARG A 38 -0.54 -5.50 0.29
C ARG A 38 0.04 -5.85 1.64
N MET A 39 0.45 -4.84 2.39
CA MET A 39 0.90 -4.99 3.78
C MET A 39 0.14 -3.99 4.63
N ARG A 40 -0.24 -4.42 5.82
CA ARG A 40 -0.92 -3.59 6.82
C ARG A 40 0.11 -3.19 7.87
N ILE A 41 0.20 -1.89 8.15
CA ILE A 41 1.12 -1.30 9.12
C ILE A 41 0.27 -0.72 10.24
N GLU A 42 0.32 -1.37 11.40
CA GLU A 42 -0.46 -0.97 12.58
C GLU A 42 0.00 0.40 13.14
N PRO A 43 -0.88 1.14 13.83
CA PRO A 43 -0.54 2.26 14.71
C PRO A 43 0.74 2.05 15.53
N GLY A 44 1.67 3.00 15.44
CA GLY A 44 2.94 2.99 16.17
C GLY A 44 4.01 2.03 15.61
N VAL A 45 3.72 1.27 14.54
CA VAL A 45 4.63 0.27 13.97
C VAL A 45 5.44 0.86 12.81
N THR A 46 6.67 0.36 12.68
CA THR A 46 7.51 0.59 11.49
C THR A 46 7.67 -0.73 10.74
N ASP A 47 7.34 -0.70 9.45
CA ASP A 47 7.59 -1.81 8.53
C ASP A 47 8.68 -1.47 7.52
N ILE A 48 9.38 -2.51 7.04
CA ILE A 48 10.44 -2.39 6.05
C ILE A 48 10.01 -3.06 4.76
N ILE A 49 10.01 -2.27 3.68
CA ILE A 49 9.51 -2.66 2.37
C ILE A 49 10.66 -2.70 1.36
N HIS A 50 10.84 -3.84 0.70
CA HIS A 50 11.81 -3.99 -0.40
C HIS A 50 11.13 -3.70 -1.73
N LEU A 51 11.38 -2.51 -2.28
CA LEU A 51 10.84 -2.08 -3.56
C LEU A 51 11.79 -2.48 -4.70
N ALA A 52 11.31 -3.32 -5.62
CA ALA A 52 12.07 -3.71 -6.80
C ALA A 52 11.95 -2.67 -7.92
N ARG A 53 12.88 -2.72 -8.90
CA ARG A 53 12.77 -1.91 -10.11
C ARG A 53 11.47 -2.24 -10.85
N GLY A 54 10.80 -1.20 -11.36
CA GLY A 54 9.52 -1.35 -12.06
C GLY A 54 8.33 -1.50 -11.12
N HIS A 55 8.53 -1.34 -9.80
CA HIS A 55 7.44 -1.31 -8.83
C HIS A 55 7.28 0.09 -8.23
N VAL A 56 6.05 0.42 -7.84
CA VAL A 56 5.70 1.62 -7.07
C VAL A 56 5.08 1.19 -5.75
N LEU A 57 5.40 1.93 -4.69
CA LEU A 57 4.79 1.78 -3.36
C LEU A 57 3.76 2.90 -3.17
N VAL A 58 2.54 2.53 -2.84
CA VAL A 58 1.47 3.45 -2.45
C VAL A 58 1.14 3.18 -0.99
N VAL A 59 1.23 4.22 -0.17
CA VAL A 59 0.85 4.17 1.25
C VAL A 59 -0.40 5.03 1.42
N ARG A 60 -1.45 4.44 2.00
CA ARG A 60 -2.72 5.12 2.30
C ARG A 60 -3.30 4.59 3.60
N GLU A 61 -4.22 5.31 4.21
CA GLU A 61 -5.00 4.77 5.34
C GLU A 61 -5.91 3.64 4.86
N GLU A 62 -6.17 2.68 5.74
CA GLU A 62 -7.18 1.65 5.50
C GLU A 62 -8.57 2.29 5.39
N PRO A 63 -9.33 2.02 4.31
CA PRO A 63 -10.66 2.59 4.15
C PRO A 63 -11.60 2.07 5.24
N GLU A 64 -12.57 2.89 5.65
CA GLU A 64 -13.66 2.45 6.53
C GLU A 64 -14.47 1.38 5.77
N ASP A 65 -14.86 0.29 6.46
CA ASP A 65 -15.59 -0.84 5.88
C ASP A 65 -16.93 -0.46 5.20
N ASP A 66 -17.37 0.80 5.33
CA ASP A 66 -18.59 1.35 4.72
C ASP A 66 -18.53 1.52 3.18
N GLU A 67 -17.37 1.30 2.52
CA GLU A 67 -17.23 1.39 1.05
C GLU A 67 -16.87 0.06 0.35
N ALA A 68 -16.89 -1.08 1.04
CA ALA A 68 -16.62 -2.40 0.44
C ALA A 68 -17.83 -3.04 -0.29
N GLY A 69 -18.81 -2.22 -0.71
CA GLY A 69 -20.10 -2.68 -1.22
C GLY A 69 -20.60 -2.06 -2.53
N ALA A 70 -19.78 -1.32 -3.28
CA ALA A 70 -20.23 -0.70 -4.54
C ALA A 70 -19.12 -0.59 -5.60
N VAL A 71 -18.57 -1.73 -6.01
CA VAL A 71 -17.98 -1.84 -7.35
C VAL A 71 -18.60 -3.07 -8.02
N GLU A 72 -19.86 -2.93 -8.43
CA GLU A 72 -20.45 -3.86 -9.40
C GLU A 72 -19.60 -3.83 -10.67
N ALA A 73 -19.13 -5.01 -11.06
CA ALA A 73 -18.55 -5.22 -12.37
C ALA A 73 -19.58 -4.84 -13.45
N CYS A 74 -19.23 -3.89 -14.30
CA CYS A 74 -19.84 -3.70 -15.63
C CYS A 74 -18.80 -4.01 -16.69
#